data_AF-Q84US3-F1
#
_entry.id   AF-Q84US3-F1
#
_cell.length_a   1.000
_cell.length_b   1.000
_cell.length_c   1.000
_cell.angle_alpha   90.00
_cell.angle_beta   90.00
_cell.angle_gamma   90.00
#
_symmetry.space_group_name_H-M   'P 1'
#
loop_
_entity.id
_entity.type
_entity.pdbx_description
1 polymer ?
#
loop_
_entity_poly.entity_id
_entity_poly.type
_entity_poly.pdbx_seq_one_letter_code
_entity_poly.pdbx_strand_id
1 'polypeptide(L)'
;METAPSSSMSPASGTYVLDVHGFSGLRRQHCGGGGCIVSPTFTVAGLEWAIRYHPEGDADEVTDDVAVFVVLVTKDATAWAHVEFRLLDQAAGEMVTFFGEKDPILFDSGSEDLSTWGTGELAARSFLDGSPYVAGDCLKIECAVDVCRDRLTFHHDTPPSGEPFRQYPADDEPADVTFKIAGETFPAHVSVLAARAPGLLNNTTSQAATITIDDDDDDTPAAAAAFGALLHFAYTDTLPVASGLDGAGHTALLGRLLVAAGRYGMARLGAICERAMCRSLDAGTAADTLAMADGTASTR
;
A
#
# COMPACT_ATOMS: atom_id res chain seq x y z
N MET A 1 2.70 36.36 -25.12
CA MET A 1 1.63 35.37 -24.92
C MET A 1 2.34 34.06 -24.67
N GLU A 2 2.69 33.81 -23.41
CA GLU A 2 3.53 32.70 -22.99
C GLU A 2 2.59 31.57 -22.58
N THR A 3 2.59 30.49 -23.36
CA THR A 3 1.82 29.28 -23.07
C THR A 3 2.48 28.55 -21.90
N ALA A 4 1.82 28.56 -20.74
CA ALA A 4 2.18 27.70 -19.62
C ALA A 4 2.05 26.23 -20.05
N PRO A 5 2.97 25.33 -19.62
CA PRO A 5 2.82 23.91 -19.88
C PRO A 5 1.62 23.39 -19.07
N SER A 6 0.59 22.89 -19.77
CA SER A 6 -0.43 22.07 -19.13
C SER A 6 0.24 20.79 -18.63
N SER A 7 0.51 20.72 -17.33
CA SER A 7 0.90 19.49 -16.65
C SER A 7 -0.20 18.45 -16.85
N SER A 8 -0.03 17.55 -17.83
CA SER A 8 -0.87 16.39 -17.95
C SER A 8 -0.58 15.48 -16.75
N MET A 9 -1.44 15.51 -15.74
CA MET A 9 -1.42 14.47 -14.71
C MET A 9 -1.58 13.12 -15.41
N SER A 10 -0.62 12.22 -15.19
CA SER A 10 -0.74 10.82 -15.61
C SER A 10 -2.06 10.24 -15.07
N PRO A 11 -2.64 9.18 -15.66
CA PRO A 11 -3.82 8.52 -15.11
C PRO A 11 -3.47 7.71 -13.85
N ALA A 12 -4.34 7.76 -12.82
CA ALA A 12 -4.13 7.06 -11.54
C ALA A 12 -4.30 5.55 -11.68
N SER A 13 -5.15 5.12 -12.61
CA SER A 13 -5.38 3.74 -12.95
C SER A 13 -4.88 3.43 -14.37
N GLY A 14 -4.46 2.19 -14.60
CA GLY A 14 -4.05 1.69 -15.90
C GLY A 14 -4.10 0.18 -15.96
N THR A 15 -4.16 -0.37 -17.17
CA THR A 15 -4.13 -1.81 -17.39
C THR A 15 -3.03 -2.19 -18.36
N TYR A 16 -2.52 -3.41 -18.23
CA TYR A 16 -1.56 -4.00 -19.14
C TYR A 16 -1.91 -5.47 -19.40
N VAL A 17 -1.90 -5.87 -20.67
CA VAL A 17 -2.17 -7.26 -21.08
C VAL A 17 -0.86 -7.94 -21.45
N LEU A 18 -0.52 -9.01 -20.73
CA LEU A 18 0.59 -9.90 -21.04
C LEU A 18 0.09 -11.07 -21.90
N ASP A 19 0.71 -11.23 -23.06
CA ASP A 19 0.50 -12.36 -23.96
C ASP A 19 1.57 -13.44 -23.68
N VAL A 20 1.14 -14.57 -23.10
CA VAL A 20 1.99 -15.73 -22.80
C VAL A 20 1.85 -16.75 -23.93
N HIS A 21 2.77 -16.69 -24.89
CA HIS A 21 2.84 -17.62 -26.01
C HIS A 21 3.55 -18.94 -25.65
N GLY A 22 3.15 -20.03 -26.29
CA GLY A 22 3.78 -21.33 -26.07
C GLY A 22 3.32 -22.01 -24.78
N PHE A 23 2.13 -21.66 -24.27
CA PHE A 23 1.67 -22.03 -22.92
C PHE A 23 1.80 -23.53 -22.60
N SER A 24 1.45 -24.39 -23.55
CA SER A 24 1.50 -25.85 -23.42
C SER A 24 2.91 -26.38 -23.11
N GLY A 25 3.93 -25.84 -23.78
CA GLY A 25 5.34 -26.22 -23.63
C GLY A 25 6.14 -25.34 -22.65
N LEU A 26 5.60 -24.20 -22.22
CA LEU A 26 6.28 -23.26 -21.34
C LEU A 26 6.46 -23.88 -19.94
N ARG A 27 7.70 -23.81 -19.44
CA ARG A 27 8.16 -24.39 -18.17
C ARG A 27 9.21 -23.45 -17.59
N ARG A 28 9.47 -23.52 -16.28
CA ARG A 28 10.42 -22.64 -15.58
C ARG A 28 11.80 -22.64 -16.23
N GLN A 29 12.26 -23.80 -16.70
CA GLN A 29 13.55 -24.00 -17.39
C GLN A 29 13.67 -23.27 -18.74
N HIS A 30 12.55 -22.89 -19.36
CA HIS A 30 12.52 -22.13 -20.61
C HIS A 30 12.55 -20.62 -20.36
N CYS A 31 12.35 -20.20 -19.11
CA CYS A 31 12.43 -18.81 -18.67
C CYS A 31 13.89 -18.44 -18.34
N GLY A 32 14.21 -17.14 -18.35
CA GLY A 32 15.54 -16.62 -17.97
C GLY A 32 15.88 -16.83 -16.48
N GLY A 33 16.92 -16.15 -15.99
CA GLY A 33 17.55 -16.34 -14.66
C GLY A 33 16.70 -16.18 -13.38
N GLY A 34 15.37 -16.19 -13.47
CA GLY A 34 14.43 -16.22 -12.34
C GLY A 34 13.25 -17.16 -12.55
N GLY A 35 13.26 -18.01 -13.58
CA GLY A 35 12.19 -18.99 -13.81
C GLY A 35 10.85 -18.41 -14.26
N CYS A 36 10.79 -17.10 -14.53
CA CYS A 36 9.59 -16.37 -14.91
C CYS A 36 9.73 -15.61 -16.22
N ILE A 37 8.60 -15.29 -16.83
CA ILE A 37 8.48 -14.31 -17.92
C ILE A 37 8.22 -12.96 -17.29
N VAL A 38 8.97 -11.94 -17.72
CA VAL A 38 8.78 -10.56 -17.28
C VAL A 38 8.24 -9.75 -18.46
N SER A 39 7.16 -9.01 -18.24
CA SER A 39 6.62 -8.09 -19.26
C SER A 39 7.56 -6.89 -19.47
N PRO A 40 7.42 -6.18 -20.61
CA PRO A 40 7.81 -4.78 -20.69
C PRO A 40 7.23 -3.94 -19.54
N THR A 41 7.90 -2.84 -19.21
CA THR A 41 7.37 -1.90 -18.22
C THR A 41 6.20 -1.11 -18.80
N PHE A 42 5.22 -0.81 -17.94
CA PHE A 42 4.10 0.06 -18.24
C PHE A 42 3.94 1.11 -17.15
N THR A 43 3.43 2.29 -17.52
CA THR A 43 3.38 3.43 -16.61
C THR A 43 1.96 3.64 -16.08
N VAL A 44 1.82 3.64 -14.75
CA VAL A 44 0.60 4.01 -14.03
C VAL A 44 0.97 5.01 -12.96
N ALA A 45 0.28 6.14 -12.92
CA ALA A 45 0.60 7.25 -12.01
C ALA A 45 2.03 7.80 -12.06
N GLY A 46 2.70 7.70 -13.21
CA GLY A 46 4.09 8.14 -13.34
C GLY A 46 5.09 7.15 -12.74
N LEU A 47 4.62 6.02 -12.24
CA LEU A 47 5.41 4.91 -11.75
C LEU A 47 5.44 3.81 -12.82
N GLU A 48 6.58 3.13 -12.93
CA GLU A 48 6.82 2.01 -13.83
C GLU A 48 6.52 0.70 -13.12
N TRP A 49 5.74 -0.14 -13.78
CA TRP A 49 5.28 -1.43 -13.30
C TRP A 49 5.63 -2.52 -14.31
N ALA A 50 5.79 -3.76 -13.86
CA ALA A 50 5.94 -4.93 -14.74
C ALA A 50 5.22 -6.15 -14.17
N ILE A 51 4.79 -7.06 -15.04
CA ILE A 51 4.18 -8.34 -14.67
C ILE A 51 5.27 -9.41 -14.67
N ARG A 52 5.30 -10.25 -13.63
CA ARG A 52 6.06 -11.51 -13.58
C ARG A 52 5.08 -12.67 -13.65
N TYR A 53 5.24 -13.52 -14.66
CA TYR A 53 4.46 -14.74 -14.84
C TYR A 53 5.35 -15.96 -14.63
N HIS A 54 4.91 -16.87 -13.77
CA HIS A 54 5.63 -18.10 -13.46
C HIS A 54 4.79 -19.30 -13.93
N PRO A 55 5.30 -20.11 -14.86
CA PRO A 55 4.53 -21.21 -15.44
C PRO A 55 4.33 -22.41 -14.51
N GLU A 56 5.06 -22.50 -13.39
CA GLU A 56 5.10 -23.66 -12.49
C GLU A 56 5.18 -23.18 -11.03
N GLY A 57 4.23 -22.34 -10.61
CA GLY A 57 4.16 -21.78 -9.27
C GLY A 57 5.28 -20.79 -8.91
N ASP A 58 5.25 -20.34 -7.66
CA ASP A 58 6.25 -19.44 -7.09
C ASP A 58 7.61 -20.17 -6.85
N ALA A 59 8.68 -19.42 -6.60
CA ALA A 59 10.00 -19.96 -6.36
C ALA A 59 10.03 -20.94 -5.17
N ASP A 60 9.21 -20.67 -4.13
CA ASP A 60 9.19 -21.41 -2.87
C ASP A 60 8.31 -22.65 -2.89
N GLU A 61 7.34 -22.73 -3.81
CA GLU A 61 6.44 -23.89 -3.94
C GLU A 61 6.26 -24.28 -5.41
N VAL A 62 6.70 -25.49 -5.78
CA VAL A 62 6.41 -26.05 -7.10
C VAL A 62 4.99 -26.62 -7.07
N THR A 63 4.06 -25.88 -7.66
CA THR A 63 2.66 -26.26 -7.81
C THR A 63 2.34 -26.57 -9.29
N ASP A 64 1.19 -27.22 -9.55
CA ASP A 64 0.64 -27.30 -10.93
C ASP A 64 -0.03 -25.98 -11.35
N ASP A 65 -0.07 -24.99 -10.45
CA ASP A 65 -0.69 -23.69 -10.70
C ASP A 65 0.29 -22.74 -11.39
N VAL A 66 -0.27 -21.82 -12.16
CA VAL A 66 0.49 -20.70 -12.70
C VAL A 66 0.44 -19.55 -11.68
N ALA A 67 1.57 -18.89 -11.47
CA ALA A 67 1.64 -17.73 -10.59
C ALA A 67 1.80 -16.44 -11.39
N VAL A 68 1.25 -15.35 -10.87
CA VAL A 68 1.39 -14.03 -11.47
C VAL A 68 1.55 -12.97 -10.39
N PHE A 69 2.47 -12.05 -10.65
CA PHE A 69 2.76 -10.93 -9.77
C PHE A 69 2.94 -9.65 -10.58
N VAL A 70 2.63 -8.52 -9.96
CA VAL A 70 2.97 -7.19 -10.45
C VAL A 70 4.06 -6.61 -9.56
N VAL A 71 5.00 -5.90 -10.17
CA VAL A 71 6.19 -5.37 -9.52
C VAL A 71 6.27 -3.88 -9.77
N LEU A 72 6.56 -3.10 -8.72
CA LEU A 72 6.93 -1.69 -8.82
C LEU A 72 8.40 -1.60 -9.21
N VAL A 73 8.68 -1.08 -10.41
CA VAL A 73 10.02 -1.04 -11.02
C VAL A 73 10.72 0.30 -10.80
N THR A 74 9.95 1.39 -10.63
CA THR A 74 10.53 2.70 -10.33
C THR A 74 11.34 2.62 -9.04
N LYS A 75 12.63 2.94 -9.13
CA LYS A 75 13.56 2.89 -7.99
C LYS A 75 13.20 3.94 -6.95
N ASP A 76 13.41 3.59 -5.69
CA ASP A 76 13.22 4.46 -4.52
C ASP A 76 11.80 5.05 -4.45
N ALA A 77 10.83 4.36 -5.04
CA ALA A 77 9.42 4.72 -5.03
C ALA A 77 8.63 3.79 -4.12
N THR A 78 7.63 4.39 -3.46
CA THR A 78 6.60 3.71 -2.69
C THR A 78 5.23 4.13 -3.22
N ALA A 79 4.28 3.19 -3.26
CA ALA A 79 2.93 3.45 -3.74
C ALA A 79 1.93 2.48 -3.14
N TRP A 80 0.73 2.96 -2.85
CA TRP A 80 -0.38 2.09 -2.56
C TRP A 80 -1.20 1.88 -3.83
N ALA A 81 -1.56 0.64 -4.14
CA ALA A 81 -2.35 0.35 -5.32
C ALA A 81 -3.31 -0.82 -5.13
N HIS A 82 -4.50 -0.71 -5.73
CA HIS A 82 -5.35 -1.87 -5.97
C HIS A 82 -4.82 -2.63 -7.18
N VAL A 83 -4.84 -3.96 -7.08
CA VAL A 83 -4.35 -4.84 -8.15
C VAL A 83 -5.37 -5.94 -8.40
N GLU A 84 -5.72 -6.10 -9.67
CA GLU A 84 -6.53 -7.22 -10.16
C GLU A 84 -5.81 -7.92 -11.31
N PHE A 85 -5.88 -9.24 -11.33
CA PHE A 85 -5.50 -10.07 -12.46
C PHE A 85 -6.72 -10.72 -13.08
N ARG A 86 -6.84 -10.56 -14.40
CA ARG A 86 -7.94 -11.09 -15.20
C ARG A 86 -7.41 -11.94 -16.34
N LEU A 87 -8.15 -12.97 -16.70
CA LEU A 87 -7.86 -13.80 -17.87
C LEU A 87 -8.87 -13.50 -18.96
N LEU A 88 -8.41 -13.38 -20.20
CA LEU A 88 -9.32 -13.23 -21.33
C LEU A 88 -9.94 -14.58 -21.68
N ASP A 89 -11.26 -14.72 -21.49
CA ASP A 89 -12.03 -15.76 -22.15
C ASP A 89 -12.02 -15.45 -23.66
N GLN A 90 -11.25 -16.21 -24.44
CA GLN A 90 -11.06 -15.94 -25.85
C GLN A 90 -12.24 -16.43 -26.71
N ALA A 91 -13.13 -17.24 -26.15
CA ALA A 91 -14.36 -17.67 -26.83
C ALA A 91 -15.46 -16.61 -26.70
N ALA A 92 -15.61 -16.02 -25.52
CA ALA A 92 -16.56 -14.94 -25.24
C ALA A 92 -16.03 -13.54 -25.59
N GLY A 93 -14.71 -13.37 -25.59
CA GLY A 93 -14.05 -12.06 -25.74
C GLY A 93 -14.13 -11.19 -24.49
N GLU A 94 -14.23 -11.81 -23.30
CA GLU A 94 -14.47 -11.13 -22.02
C GLU A 94 -13.31 -11.34 -21.04
N MET A 95 -12.93 -10.27 -20.32
CA MET A 95 -11.94 -10.38 -19.24
C MET A 95 -12.62 -10.83 -17.95
N VAL A 96 -12.21 -11.97 -17.42
CA VAL A 96 -12.74 -12.56 -16.19
C VAL A 96 -11.74 -12.37 -15.05
N THR A 97 -12.16 -11.80 -13.92
CA THR A 97 -11.29 -11.65 -12.75
C THR A 97 -11.03 -12.99 -12.07
N PHE A 98 -9.75 -13.34 -11.94
CA PHE A 98 -9.29 -14.56 -11.26
C PHE A 98 -8.69 -14.24 -9.89
N PHE A 99 -8.02 -13.10 -9.78
CA PHE A 99 -7.44 -12.63 -8.52
C PHE A 99 -7.60 -11.13 -8.41
N GLY A 100 -7.85 -10.65 -7.20
CA GLY A 100 -7.90 -9.23 -6.92
C GLY A 100 -7.99 -9.03 -5.42
N GLU A 101 -7.19 -8.10 -4.91
CA GLU A 101 -7.30 -7.68 -3.52
C GLU A 101 -8.31 -6.54 -3.44
N LYS A 102 -9.24 -6.64 -2.48
CA LYS A 102 -10.27 -5.60 -2.30
C LYS A 102 -9.68 -4.32 -1.74
N ASP A 103 -8.61 -4.48 -0.99
CA ASP A 103 -7.90 -3.42 -0.29
C ASP A 103 -6.63 -3.03 -1.05
N PRO A 104 -6.21 -1.76 -1.01
CA PRO A 104 -4.98 -1.34 -1.66
C PRO A 104 -3.78 -1.97 -0.95
N ILE A 105 -2.77 -2.32 -1.73
CA ILE A 105 -1.54 -2.95 -1.28
C ILE A 105 -0.39 -1.95 -1.38
N LEU A 106 0.44 -1.92 -0.34
CA LEU A 106 1.68 -1.17 -0.35
C LEU A 106 2.72 -1.86 -1.24
N PHE A 107 3.26 -1.07 -2.16
CA PHE A 107 4.44 -1.36 -2.94
C PHE A 107 5.60 -0.49 -2.47
N ASP A 108 6.75 -1.12 -2.23
CA ASP A 108 8.01 -0.44 -1.93
C ASP A 108 9.13 -1.06 -2.75
N SER A 109 9.64 -0.31 -3.72
CA SER A 109 10.73 -0.77 -4.60
C SER A 109 12.08 -0.95 -3.86
N GLY A 110 12.23 -0.36 -2.68
CA GLY A 110 13.41 -0.51 -1.82
C GLY A 110 13.39 -1.77 -0.96
N SER A 111 12.26 -2.49 -0.92
CA SER A 111 12.08 -3.73 -0.15
C SER A 111 11.81 -4.91 -1.10
N GLU A 112 12.58 -5.98 -0.97
CA GLU A 112 12.37 -7.17 -1.83
C GLU A 112 10.96 -7.76 -1.63
N ASP A 113 10.48 -7.81 -0.38
CA ASP A 113 9.19 -8.40 -0.01
C ASP A 113 7.99 -7.54 -0.42
N LEU A 114 8.15 -6.21 -0.43
CA LEU A 114 7.08 -5.27 -0.72
C LEU A 114 7.12 -4.74 -2.15
N SER A 115 8.18 -5.01 -2.92
CA SER A 115 8.30 -4.57 -4.32
C SER A 115 7.30 -5.27 -5.25
N THR A 116 6.73 -6.39 -4.81
CA THR A 116 5.88 -7.27 -5.62
C THR A 116 4.59 -7.67 -4.90
N TRP A 117 3.53 -7.93 -5.68
CA TRP A 117 2.28 -8.49 -5.16
C TRP A 117 1.57 -9.33 -6.22
N GLY A 118 0.90 -10.39 -5.78
CA GLY A 118 0.11 -11.24 -6.66
C GLY A 118 -0.29 -12.55 -6.00
N THR A 119 -0.37 -13.61 -6.79
CA THR A 119 -0.80 -14.93 -6.33
C THR A 119 0.10 -16.03 -6.87
N GLY A 120 0.47 -16.95 -5.98
CA GLY A 120 1.15 -18.21 -6.31
C GLY A 120 0.24 -19.23 -6.99
N GLU A 121 -1.08 -19.05 -6.88
CA GLU A 121 -2.11 -20.00 -7.31
C GLU A 121 -3.19 -19.30 -8.14
N LEU A 122 -2.82 -18.68 -9.27
CA LEU A 122 -3.80 -17.98 -10.12
C LEU A 122 -4.82 -18.96 -10.71
N ALA A 123 -4.32 -20.07 -11.27
CA ALA A 123 -5.12 -21.16 -11.83
C ALA A 123 -4.24 -22.39 -12.10
N ALA A 124 -4.82 -23.58 -11.93
CA ALA A 124 -4.16 -24.83 -12.30
C ALA A 124 -3.86 -24.87 -13.80
N ARG A 125 -2.66 -25.30 -14.19
CA ARG A 125 -2.32 -25.54 -15.60
C ARG A 125 -3.27 -26.53 -16.23
N SER A 126 -3.62 -27.59 -15.50
CA SER A 126 -4.58 -28.59 -15.93
C SER A 126 -6.00 -28.04 -16.14
N PHE A 127 -6.38 -26.97 -15.43
CA PHE A 127 -7.62 -26.24 -15.68
C PHE A 127 -7.52 -25.37 -16.93
N LEU A 128 -6.38 -24.70 -17.15
CA LEU A 128 -6.16 -23.82 -18.29
C LEU A 128 -6.01 -24.58 -19.61
N ASP A 129 -5.45 -25.80 -19.57
CA ASP A 129 -5.27 -26.65 -20.75
C ASP A 129 -6.62 -27.09 -21.33
N GLY A 130 -6.89 -26.73 -22.58
CA GLY A 130 -8.18 -26.95 -23.24
C GLY A 130 -9.32 -26.01 -22.79
N SER A 131 -9.04 -25.03 -21.95
CA SER A 131 -10.00 -24.00 -21.52
C SER A 131 -10.17 -22.89 -22.58
N PRO A 132 -11.25 -22.08 -22.52
CA PRO A 132 -11.40 -20.93 -23.42
C PRO A 132 -10.37 -19.81 -23.16
N TYR A 133 -9.62 -19.87 -22.05
CA TYR A 133 -8.59 -18.87 -21.73
C TYR A 133 -7.30 -19.08 -22.51
N VAL A 134 -7.07 -20.30 -23.05
CA VAL A 134 -5.90 -20.65 -23.86
C VAL A 134 -6.35 -21.00 -25.28
N ALA A 135 -6.27 -20.03 -26.20
CA ALA A 135 -6.52 -20.25 -27.62
C ALA A 135 -5.23 -20.01 -28.44
N GLY A 136 -4.98 -20.88 -29.42
CA GLY A 136 -3.78 -20.78 -30.26
C GLY A 136 -2.47 -20.88 -29.47
N ASP A 137 -2.46 -21.67 -28.38
CA ASP A 137 -1.32 -21.83 -27.46
C ASP A 137 -0.86 -20.50 -26.80
N CYS A 138 -1.80 -19.57 -26.63
CA CYS A 138 -1.58 -18.28 -26.02
C CYS A 138 -2.55 -18.06 -24.86
N LEU A 139 -2.01 -17.75 -23.68
CA LEU A 139 -2.78 -17.25 -22.52
C LEU A 139 -2.64 -15.72 -22.47
N LYS A 140 -3.73 -15.01 -22.21
CA LYS A 140 -3.74 -13.54 -22.11
C LYS A 140 -4.15 -13.11 -20.71
N ILE A 141 -3.26 -12.40 -20.02
CA ILE A 141 -3.42 -11.99 -18.62
C ILE A 141 -3.45 -10.46 -18.58
N GLU A 142 -4.57 -9.87 -18.16
CA GLU A 142 -4.66 -8.45 -17.85
C GLU A 142 -4.27 -8.21 -16.39
N CYS A 143 -3.35 -7.29 -16.14
CA CYS A 143 -3.13 -6.68 -14.84
C CYS A 143 -3.74 -5.29 -14.85
N ALA A 144 -4.68 -5.04 -13.94
CA ALA A 144 -5.21 -3.72 -13.66
C ALA A 144 -4.57 -3.19 -12.38
N VAL A 145 -3.98 -2.00 -12.46
CA VAL A 145 -3.35 -1.29 -11.34
C VAL A 145 -4.07 0.04 -11.15
N ASP A 146 -4.51 0.32 -9.93
CA ASP A 146 -5.07 1.62 -9.56
C ASP A 146 -4.31 2.21 -8.38
N VAL A 147 -3.48 3.23 -8.65
CA VAL A 147 -2.59 3.84 -7.66
C VAL A 147 -3.34 4.89 -6.86
N CYS A 148 -3.39 4.68 -5.55
CA CYS A 148 -3.99 5.59 -4.58
C CYS A 148 -3.09 6.83 -4.40
N ARG A 149 -3.37 7.91 -5.14
CA ARG A 149 -2.58 9.16 -5.05
C ARG A 149 -2.88 10.01 -3.83
N ASP A 150 -4.16 10.17 -3.56
CA ASP A 150 -4.64 11.17 -2.60
C ASP A 150 -5.59 10.57 -1.56
N ARG A 151 -6.01 9.30 -1.72
CA ARG A 151 -7.01 8.60 -0.88
C ARG A 151 -6.74 7.08 -0.84
N LEU A 152 -6.43 6.54 0.34
CA LEU A 152 -6.53 5.10 0.59
C LEU A 152 -7.95 4.83 1.08
N THR A 153 -8.67 3.92 0.44
CA THR A 153 -10.01 3.49 0.87
C THR A 153 -10.00 1.98 1.02
N PHE A 154 -10.22 1.46 2.22
CA PHE A 154 -10.28 0.03 2.49
C PHE A 154 -11.74 -0.40 2.58
N HIS A 155 -12.04 -1.61 2.09
CA HIS A 155 -13.38 -2.15 1.95
C HIS A 155 -14.09 -2.37 3.31
N HIS A 156 -13.34 -2.51 4.41
CA HIS A 156 -13.90 -2.67 5.75
C HIS A 156 -14.03 -1.35 6.54
N ASP A 157 -13.74 -0.23 5.91
CA ASP A 157 -13.88 1.04 6.59
C ASP A 157 -15.36 1.37 6.78
N THR A 158 -15.71 1.70 8.03
CA THR A 158 -16.85 2.58 8.30
C THR A 158 -16.77 3.73 7.29
N PRO A 159 -17.84 4.05 6.53
CA PRO A 159 -17.79 5.09 5.51
C PRO A 159 -17.16 6.36 6.10
N PRO A 160 -16.40 7.12 5.30
CA PRO A 160 -15.64 8.25 5.80
C PRO A 160 -16.53 9.11 6.71
N SER A 161 -16.06 9.37 7.93
CA SER A 161 -16.72 10.30 8.85
C SER A 161 -16.69 11.72 8.25
N GLY A 162 -17.56 12.00 7.29
CA GLY A 162 -17.63 13.26 6.56
C GLY A 162 -16.63 13.44 5.42
N GLU A 163 -16.92 14.45 4.58
CA GLU A 163 -16.06 14.96 3.50
C GLU A 163 -14.65 15.31 4.03
N PRO A 164 -13.57 15.10 3.24
CA PRO A 164 -12.22 15.42 3.67
C PRO A 164 -12.06 16.95 3.81
N PHE A 165 -11.47 17.40 4.92
CA PHE A 165 -11.00 18.77 5.04
C PHE A 165 -9.76 18.89 4.16
N ARG A 166 -9.95 19.36 2.92
CA ARG A 166 -9.08 19.16 1.76
C ARG A 166 -7.61 19.60 1.88
N GLN A 167 -7.17 20.22 2.97
CA GLN A 167 -5.79 20.67 3.14
C GLN A 167 -5.35 20.57 4.61
N TYR A 168 -4.16 20.00 4.81
CA TYR A 168 -3.37 20.20 6.02
C TYR A 168 -3.08 21.72 6.14
N PRO A 169 -3.15 22.33 7.33
CA PRO A 169 -2.93 23.76 7.47
C PRO A 169 -1.58 24.15 6.88
N ALA A 170 -1.59 25.09 5.93
CA ALA A 170 -0.37 25.77 5.52
C ALA A 170 0.16 26.58 6.71
N ASP A 171 1.45 26.89 6.75
CA ASP A 171 2.09 27.64 7.85
C ASP A 171 1.39 28.98 8.18
N ASP A 172 0.64 29.54 7.23
CA ASP A 172 -0.08 30.82 7.33
C ASP A 172 -1.59 30.69 7.67
N GLU A 173 -2.14 29.49 7.85
CA GLU A 173 -3.55 29.27 8.19
C GLU A 173 -3.77 29.32 9.72
N PRO A 174 -4.82 30.00 10.23
CA PRO A 174 -5.01 30.16 11.66
C PRO A 174 -5.34 28.83 12.35
N ALA A 175 -4.34 28.19 12.95
CA ALA A 175 -4.50 27.01 13.80
C ALA A 175 -4.93 27.38 15.23
N ASP A 176 -5.90 26.64 15.75
CA ASP A 176 -6.47 26.78 17.09
C ASP A 176 -5.83 25.83 18.12
N VAL A 177 -4.97 24.91 17.70
CA VAL A 177 -4.10 24.10 18.58
C VAL A 177 -2.73 23.83 17.92
N THR A 178 -1.69 23.63 18.72
CA THR A 178 -0.36 23.26 18.23
C THR A 178 0.25 22.16 19.09
N PHE A 179 0.74 21.10 18.46
CA PHE A 179 1.46 20.02 19.14
C PHE A 179 2.97 20.24 19.02
N LYS A 180 3.72 19.86 20.05
CA LYS A 180 5.18 19.80 20.04
C LYS A 180 5.60 18.37 20.28
N ILE A 181 6.25 17.77 19.28
CA ILE A 181 6.68 16.37 19.29
C ILE A 181 8.16 16.36 18.91
N ALA A 182 9.01 15.85 19.78
CA ALA A 182 10.46 15.75 19.53
C ALA A 182 11.13 17.07 19.05
N GLY A 183 10.61 18.22 19.49
CA GLY A 183 11.10 19.55 19.10
C GLY A 183 10.47 20.14 17.84
N GLU A 184 9.71 19.35 17.07
CA GLU A 184 8.93 19.81 15.92
C GLU A 184 7.52 20.29 16.32
N THR A 185 6.99 21.28 15.59
CA THR A 185 5.67 21.87 15.86
C THR A 185 4.67 21.52 14.77
N PHE A 186 3.51 21.01 15.18
CA PHE A 186 2.43 20.60 14.29
C PHE A 186 1.16 21.43 14.57
N PRO A 187 0.86 22.44 13.75
CA PRO A 187 -0.39 23.20 13.86
C PRO A 187 -1.59 22.35 13.44
N ALA A 188 -2.72 22.48 14.14
CA ALA A 188 -3.95 21.77 13.81
C ALA A 188 -5.23 22.52 14.23
N HIS A 189 -6.38 22.02 13.79
CA HIS A 189 -7.69 22.55 14.08
C HIS A 189 -8.46 21.63 15.02
N VAL A 190 -9.01 22.18 16.10
CA VAL A 190 -9.75 21.40 17.11
C VAL A 190 -10.98 20.73 16.49
N SER A 191 -11.60 21.38 15.50
CA SER A 191 -12.76 20.85 14.76
C SER A 191 -12.46 19.55 14.01
N VAL A 192 -11.31 19.48 13.31
CA VAL A 192 -10.87 18.30 12.56
C VAL A 192 -10.53 17.17 13.52
N LEU A 193 -9.78 17.49 14.59
CA LEU A 193 -9.41 16.51 15.61
C LEU A 193 -10.64 15.94 16.33
N ALA A 194 -11.61 16.77 16.71
CA ALA A 194 -12.83 16.32 17.36
C ALA A 194 -13.63 15.33 16.49
N ALA A 195 -13.61 15.53 15.18
CA ALA A 195 -14.34 14.68 14.23
C ALA A 195 -13.59 13.39 13.87
N ARG A 196 -12.25 13.42 13.82
CA ARG A 196 -11.44 12.38 13.16
C ARG A 196 -10.40 11.71 14.05
N ALA A 197 -9.97 12.38 15.11
CA ALA A 197 -8.97 11.91 16.06
C ALA A 197 -9.28 12.44 17.49
N PRO A 198 -10.48 12.18 18.04
CA PRO A 198 -10.91 12.82 19.29
C PRO A 198 -10.00 12.47 20.47
N GLY A 199 -9.29 11.34 20.42
CA GLY A 199 -8.30 10.97 21.42
C GLY A 199 -7.14 11.96 21.54
N LEU A 200 -6.78 12.70 20.48
CA LEU A 200 -5.77 13.76 20.55
C LEU A 200 -6.23 14.95 21.41
N LEU A 201 -7.54 15.16 21.53
CA LEU A 201 -8.11 16.22 22.34
C LEU A 201 -8.23 15.85 23.82
N ASN A 202 -8.14 14.56 24.18
CA ASN A 202 -8.23 14.13 25.58
C ASN A 202 -7.11 14.70 26.46
N ASN A 203 -5.99 15.07 25.84
CA ASN A 203 -4.84 15.70 26.51
C ASN A 203 -4.83 17.24 26.37
N THR A 204 -5.86 17.84 25.75
CA THR A 204 -5.97 19.31 25.64
C THR A 204 -6.48 19.90 26.95
N THR A 205 -5.66 20.67 27.63
CA THR A 205 -6.12 21.58 28.69
C THR A 205 -6.01 23.01 28.17
N SER A 206 -7.13 23.54 27.64
CA SER A 206 -7.35 24.94 27.19
C SER A 206 -7.16 25.28 25.71
N GLN A 207 -7.88 26.33 25.29
CA GLN A 207 -8.25 26.77 23.94
C GLN A 207 -7.13 27.48 23.15
N ALA A 208 -5.89 27.39 23.63
CA ALA A 208 -4.66 27.80 22.95
C ALA A 208 -3.50 27.03 23.59
N ALA A 209 -3.58 25.70 23.56
CA ALA A 209 -2.62 24.82 24.23
C ALA A 209 -1.52 24.39 23.25
N THR A 210 -0.26 24.68 23.62
CA THR A 210 0.86 23.89 23.13
C THR A 210 0.85 22.56 23.88
N ILE A 211 0.70 21.45 23.15
CA ILE A 211 0.66 20.11 23.76
C ILE A 211 2.00 19.44 23.50
N THR A 212 2.78 19.21 24.55
CA THR A 212 3.97 18.36 24.51
C THR A 212 3.57 16.93 24.78
N ILE A 213 3.79 16.04 23.82
CA ILE A 213 3.74 14.60 24.03
C ILE A 213 5.19 14.17 24.19
N ASP A 214 5.60 13.94 25.42
CA ASP A 214 6.87 13.27 25.70
C ASP A 214 6.68 11.80 25.31
N ASP A 215 7.23 11.43 24.15
CA ASP A 215 7.55 10.03 23.87
C ASP A 215 8.95 9.81 24.46
N ASP A 216 9.04 9.01 25.52
CA ASP A 216 10.27 8.65 26.24
C ASP A 216 11.26 7.79 25.39
N ASP A 217 11.06 7.70 24.07
CA ASP A 217 11.93 6.97 23.15
C ASP A 217 13.06 7.88 22.66
N ASP A 218 14.31 7.43 22.81
CA ASP A 218 15.55 8.09 22.36
C ASP A 218 15.58 8.42 20.84
N ASP A 219 14.64 7.88 20.05
CA ASP A 219 14.48 8.12 18.60
C ASP A 219 13.49 9.24 18.28
N THR A 220 13.96 10.46 18.53
CA THR A 220 13.24 11.73 18.32
C THR A 220 12.72 11.98 16.89
N PRO A 221 13.45 11.73 15.78
CA PRO A 221 12.97 12.07 14.44
C PRO A 221 11.81 11.18 13.97
N ALA A 222 11.83 9.90 14.34
CA ALA A 222 10.79 8.94 13.96
C ALA A 222 9.46 9.21 14.67
N ALA A 223 9.50 9.80 15.89
CA ALA A 223 8.31 10.20 16.63
C ALA A 223 7.57 11.34 15.92
N ALA A 224 8.33 12.36 15.50
CA ALA A 224 7.80 13.48 14.75
C ALA A 224 7.22 13.04 13.39
N ALA A 225 7.91 12.16 12.67
CA ALA A 225 7.42 11.60 11.41
C ALA A 225 6.10 10.81 11.58
N ALA A 226 6.01 9.97 12.62
CA ALA A 226 4.79 9.22 12.91
C ALA A 226 3.64 10.16 13.28
N PHE A 227 3.89 11.18 14.11
CA PHE A 227 2.86 12.16 14.47
C PHE A 227 2.39 12.99 13.27
N GLY A 228 3.32 13.42 12.41
CA GLY A 228 3.01 14.12 11.16
C GLY A 228 2.14 13.28 10.24
N ALA A 229 2.45 11.98 10.08
CA ALA A 229 1.65 11.05 9.29
C ALA A 229 0.24 10.83 9.88
N LEU A 230 0.13 10.72 11.20
CA LEU A 230 -1.16 10.60 11.90
C LEU A 230 -2.02 11.85 11.69
N LEU A 231 -1.43 13.03 11.82
CA LEU A 231 -2.14 14.29 11.62
C LEU A 231 -2.55 14.45 10.16
N HIS A 232 -1.66 14.15 9.21
CA HIS A 232 -2.00 14.12 7.79
C HIS A 232 -3.22 13.22 7.52
N PHE A 233 -3.24 12.03 8.13
CA PHE A 233 -4.37 11.10 8.02
C PHE A 233 -5.67 11.68 8.61
N ALA A 234 -5.61 12.41 9.73
CA ALA A 234 -6.79 13.04 10.32
C ALA A 234 -7.46 14.05 9.36
N TYR A 235 -6.69 14.77 8.55
CA TYR A 235 -7.19 15.74 7.57
C TYR A 235 -7.64 15.11 6.26
N THR A 236 -6.81 14.22 5.72
CA THR A 236 -6.91 13.75 4.32
C THR A 236 -7.49 12.35 4.19
N ASP A 237 -7.56 11.62 5.30
CA ASP A 237 -7.85 10.18 5.35
C ASP A 237 -6.78 9.33 4.64
N THR A 238 -5.54 9.86 4.54
CA THR A 238 -4.40 9.20 3.88
C THR A 238 -3.10 9.23 4.64
N LEU A 239 -2.30 8.22 4.37
CA LEU A 239 -0.91 8.16 4.78
C LEU A 239 -0.05 8.88 3.74
N PRO A 240 0.84 9.80 4.17
CA PRO A 240 1.84 10.32 3.25
C PRO A 240 2.71 9.15 2.78
N VAL A 241 2.95 9.10 1.47
CA VAL A 241 3.90 8.15 0.87
C VAL A 241 5.25 8.41 1.53
N ALA A 242 5.71 7.46 2.35
CA ALA A 242 6.97 7.54 3.09
C ALA A 242 8.13 7.52 2.09
N SER A 243 8.40 8.70 1.52
CA SER A 243 9.45 8.91 0.54
C SER A 243 10.75 9.07 1.33
N GLY A 244 11.64 8.07 1.26
CA GLY A 244 12.99 8.17 1.84
C GLY A 244 13.23 7.46 3.18
N LEU A 245 12.36 6.53 3.59
CA LEU A 245 12.68 5.56 4.65
C LEU A 245 13.06 4.23 3.99
N ASP A 246 14.12 3.58 4.47
CA ASP A 246 14.43 2.20 4.09
C ASP A 246 13.40 1.23 4.68
N GLY A 247 13.36 -0.02 4.23
CA GLY A 247 12.34 -0.99 4.66
C GLY A 247 12.26 -1.17 6.18
N ALA A 248 13.38 -1.03 6.90
CA ALA A 248 13.42 -1.07 8.37
C ALA A 248 12.82 0.20 9.00
N GLY A 249 13.15 1.38 8.48
CA GLY A 249 12.58 2.66 8.89
C GLY A 249 11.07 2.76 8.59
N HIS A 250 10.61 2.14 7.50
CA HIS A 250 9.19 2.08 7.14
C HIS A 250 8.38 1.20 8.11
N THR A 251 8.87 0.01 8.43
CA THR A 251 8.22 -0.89 9.40
C THR A 251 8.20 -0.28 10.80
N ALA A 252 9.28 0.39 11.21
CA ALA A 252 9.31 1.14 12.46
C ALA A 252 8.28 2.29 12.49
N LEU A 253 8.15 3.05 11.39
CA LEU A 253 7.13 4.09 11.26
C LEU A 253 5.72 3.51 11.38
N LEU A 254 5.40 2.44 10.64
CA LEU A 254 4.11 1.75 10.69
C LEU A 254 3.77 1.21 12.08
N GLY A 255 4.76 0.64 12.78
CA GLY A 255 4.60 0.15 14.15
C GLY A 255 4.24 1.29 15.12
N ARG A 256 4.96 2.41 15.06
CA ARG A 256 4.65 3.59 15.89
C ARG A 256 3.30 4.18 15.53
N LEU A 257 2.97 4.21 14.24
CA LEU A 257 1.69 4.70 13.75
C LEU A 257 0.52 3.83 14.22
N LEU A 258 0.70 2.50 14.28
CA LEU A 258 -0.27 1.58 14.86
C LEU A 258 -0.50 1.86 16.35
N VAL A 259 0.58 2.00 17.12
CA VAL A 259 0.50 2.31 18.56
C VAL A 259 -0.22 3.64 18.78
N ALA A 260 0.13 4.68 18.00
CA ALA A 260 -0.50 5.99 18.07
C ALA A 260 -1.98 5.92 17.66
N ALA A 261 -2.31 5.17 16.62
CA ALA A 261 -3.69 4.98 16.18
C ALA A 261 -4.55 4.32 17.28
N GLY A 262 -4.01 3.31 17.97
CA GLY A 262 -4.65 2.69 19.14
C GLY A 262 -4.82 3.69 20.29
N ARG A 263 -3.78 4.47 20.60
CA ARG A 263 -3.78 5.49 21.68
C ARG A 263 -4.82 6.60 21.44
N TYR A 264 -4.97 7.06 20.20
CA TYR A 264 -5.83 8.19 19.87
C TYR A 264 -7.20 7.80 19.29
N GLY A 265 -7.53 6.50 19.29
CA GLY A 265 -8.83 6.00 18.86
C GLY A 265 -9.06 6.12 17.35
N MET A 266 -7.99 6.09 16.55
CA MET A 266 -8.06 6.15 15.09
C MET A 266 -8.12 4.74 14.51
N ALA A 267 -9.21 4.01 14.78
CA ALA A 267 -9.36 2.59 14.44
C ALA A 267 -9.06 2.27 12.96
N ARG A 268 -9.46 3.17 12.05
CA ARG A 268 -9.19 3.05 10.61
C ARG A 268 -7.68 3.08 10.31
N LEU A 269 -6.97 4.06 10.85
CA LEU A 269 -5.51 4.16 10.72
C LEU A 269 -4.82 2.92 11.30
N GLY A 270 -5.30 2.42 12.44
CA GLY A 270 -4.80 1.19 13.07
C GLY A 270 -4.90 -0.02 12.15
N ALA A 271 -6.08 -0.27 11.57
CA ALA A 271 -6.29 -1.38 10.64
C ALA A 271 -5.39 -1.31 9.40
N ILE A 272 -5.09 -0.10 8.91
CA ILE A 272 -4.17 0.12 7.79
C ILE A 272 -2.75 -0.27 8.18
N CYS A 273 -2.29 0.19 9.35
CA CYS A 273 -0.94 -0.10 9.84
C CYS A 273 -0.77 -1.59 10.15
N GLU A 274 -1.77 -2.24 10.75
CA GLU A 274 -1.78 -3.69 11.01
C GLU A 274 -1.59 -4.48 9.72
N ARG A 275 -2.35 -4.17 8.67
CA ARG A 275 -2.28 -4.88 7.39
C ARG A 275 -0.94 -4.66 6.68
N ALA A 276 -0.45 -3.43 6.70
CA ALA A 276 0.87 -3.11 6.16
C ALA A 276 1.96 -3.91 6.89
N MET A 277 1.87 -3.97 8.22
CA MET A 277 2.81 -4.76 9.04
C MET A 277 2.67 -6.26 8.80
N CYS A 278 1.46 -6.82 8.72
CA CYS A 278 1.24 -8.24 8.44
C CYS A 278 1.90 -8.70 7.14
N ARG A 279 2.08 -7.81 6.15
CA ARG A 279 2.82 -8.13 4.91
C ARG A 279 4.33 -8.05 5.07
N SER A 280 4.84 -7.26 6.02
CA SER A 280 6.27 -7.16 6.34
C SER A 280 6.77 -8.23 7.32
N LEU A 281 5.86 -8.97 7.95
CA LEU A 281 6.20 -10.03 8.91
C LEU A 281 6.53 -11.32 8.15
N ASP A 282 7.82 -11.59 7.97
CA ASP A 282 8.28 -12.95 7.72
C ASP A 282 8.06 -13.82 8.98
N ALA A 283 8.18 -15.14 8.85
CA ALA A 283 8.02 -16.06 9.97
C ALA A 283 9.02 -15.82 11.13
N GLY A 284 10.10 -15.05 10.92
CA GLY A 284 11.10 -14.67 11.91
C GLY A 284 10.77 -13.43 12.73
N THR A 285 10.07 -12.44 12.14
CA THR A 285 9.69 -11.16 12.79
C THR A 285 8.31 -11.19 13.46
N ALA A 286 7.50 -12.20 13.13
CA ALA A 286 6.21 -12.47 13.78
C ALA A 286 6.34 -12.63 15.31
N ALA A 287 7.43 -13.21 15.80
CA ALA A 287 7.68 -13.42 17.24
C ALA A 287 7.95 -12.11 17.99
N ASP A 288 8.74 -11.21 17.41
CA ASP A 288 9.06 -9.91 18.01
C ASP A 288 7.85 -8.97 18.00
N THR A 289 7.03 -9.06 16.95
CA THR A 289 5.80 -8.25 16.84
C THR A 289 4.69 -8.77 17.74
N LEU A 290 4.57 -10.10 17.92
CA LEU A 290 3.71 -10.67 18.96
C LEU A 290 4.18 -10.21 20.35
N ALA A 291 5.49 -10.18 20.61
CA ALA A 291 6.02 -9.72 21.90
C ALA A 291 5.71 -8.23 22.16
N MET A 292 5.75 -7.39 21.11
CA MET A 292 5.34 -5.98 21.19
C MET A 292 3.83 -5.82 21.41
N ALA A 293 3.00 -6.64 20.74
CA ALA A 293 1.55 -6.62 20.89
C ALA A 293 1.11 -7.10 22.29
N ASP A 294 1.67 -8.20 22.78
CA ASP A 294 1.37 -8.75 24.11
C ASP A 294 1.78 -7.81 25.25
N GLY A 295 2.82 -6.98 25.04
CA GLY A 295 3.22 -5.93 25.97
C GLY A 295 2.13 -4.85 26.19
N THR A 296 1.28 -4.59 25.19
CA THR A 296 0.20 -3.58 25.30
C THR A 296 -1.07 -4.11 25.96
N ALA A 297 -1.31 -5.42 25.91
CA ALA A 297 -2.49 -6.06 26.49
C ALA A 297 -2.39 -6.27 28.01
N SER A 298 -1.17 -6.25 28.58
CA SER A 298 -0.93 -6.54 30.01
C SER A 298 -1.09 -5.35 30.96
N THR A 299 -1.33 -4.13 30.46
CA THR A 299 -1.45 -2.91 31.28
C THR A 299 -2.87 -2.37 31.46
N ARG A 300 -3.89 -3.21 31.30
CA ARG A 300 -5.28 -2.82 31.56
C ARG A 300 -5.76 -3.19 32.97
#